data_AF-A0A3B9VH25-F1
#
_entry.id   AF-A0A3B9VH25-F1
#
_cell.length_a   1.000
_cell.length_b   1.000
_cell.length_c   1.000
_cell.angle_alpha   90.00
_cell.angle_beta   90.00
_cell.angle_gamma   90.00
#
_symmetry.space_group_name_H-M   'P 1'
#
loop_
_entity.id
_entity.type
_entity.pdbx_description
1 polymer ?
#
loop_
_entity_poly.entity_id
_entity_poly.type
_entity_poly.pdbx_seq_one_letter_code
_entity_poly.pdbx_strand_id
1 'polypeptide(L)'
;KAKQVRKIRVLLTMFVITLTHLFSVFIYSLVYYSMDNHFGMGTLAGLGLNTLNFYDYIYYSLIVYTSLGFGDIYPVGGLRILSGLETLNGLILIAWSASYTYLVMSKYWRFEEHHASITAKQTKETNK
;
A
#
# COMPACT_ATOMS: atom_id res chain seq x y z
N LYS A 1 11.89 15.02 24.10
CA LYS A 1 10.69 15.46 23.34
C LYS A 1 10.89 15.42 21.82
N ALA A 2 11.88 16.10 21.22
CA ALA A 2 12.08 16.13 19.76
C ALA A 2 12.21 14.74 19.08
N LYS A 3 12.93 13.80 19.70
CA LYS A 3 13.12 12.42 19.19
C LYS A 3 11.81 11.62 19.09
N GLN A 4 10.84 11.87 19.98
CA GLN A 4 9.54 11.18 20.00
C GLN A 4 8.59 11.74 18.94
N VAL A 5 8.61 13.06 18.70
CA VAL A 5 7.84 13.71 17.63
C VAL A 5 8.28 13.21 16.25
N ARG A 6 9.58 12.95 16.04
CA ARG A 6 10.10 12.38 14.78
C ARG A 6 9.59 10.96 14.52
N LYS A 7 9.57 10.09 15.54
CA LYS A 7 9.03 8.72 15.42
C LYS A 7 7.53 8.71 15.11
N ILE A 8 6.74 9.53 15.80
CA ILE A 8 5.29 9.67 15.56
C ILE A 8 5.02 10.13 14.13
N ARG A 9 5.80 11.09 13.60
CA ARG A 9 5.63 11.55 12.21
C ARG A 9 5.81 10.41 11.20
N VAL A 10 6.83 9.58 11.36
CA VAL A 10 7.06 8.43 10.46
C VAL A 10 5.92 7.40 10.54
N LEU A 11 5.45 7.11 11.76
CA LEU A 11 4.30 6.20 11.95
C LEU A 11 3.02 6.74 11.32
N LEU A 12 2.74 8.04 11.47
CA LEU A 12 1.60 8.68 10.84
C LEU A 12 1.70 8.64 9.31
N THR A 13 2.89 8.88 8.75
CA THR A 13 3.12 8.76 7.31
C THR A 13 2.83 7.35 6.81
N MET A 14 3.33 6.31 7.48
CA MET A 14 3.05 4.91 7.12
C MET A 14 1.56 4.61 7.19
N PHE A 15 0.87 5.06 8.24
CA PHE A 15 -0.58 4.87 8.40
C PHE A 15 -1.38 5.51 7.26
N VAL A 16 -1.07 6.75 6.89
CA VAL A 16 -1.73 7.45 5.78
C VAL A 16 -1.48 6.76 4.43
N ILE A 17 -0.27 6.25 4.20
CA ILE A 17 0.07 5.48 3.00
C ILE A 17 -0.76 4.20 2.93
N THR A 18 -0.85 3.45 4.03
CA THR A 18 -1.69 2.24 4.09
C THR A 18 -3.16 2.56 3.81
N LEU A 19 -3.71 3.61 4.40
CA LEU A 19 -5.09 4.04 4.11
C LEU A 19 -5.30 4.43 2.65
N THR A 20 -4.30 5.06 2.02
CA THR A 20 -4.35 5.41 0.60
C THR A 20 -4.45 4.15 -0.26
N HIS A 21 -3.68 3.10 0.05
CA HIS A 21 -3.79 1.82 -0.65
C HIS A 21 -5.15 1.15 -0.44
N LEU A 22 -5.69 1.17 0.78
CA LEU A 22 -7.04 0.64 1.04
C LEU A 22 -8.11 1.39 0.24
N PHE A 23 -7.96 2.70 0.11
CA PHE A 23 -8.86 3.52 -0.70
C PHE A 23 -8.76 3.18 -2.19
N SER A 24 -7.55 2.93 -2.72
CA SER A 24 -7.37 2.44 -4.09
C SER A 24 -8.07 1.10 -4.34
N VAL A 25 -7.92 0.14 -3.42
CA VAL A 25 -8.62 -1.16 -3.46
C VAL A 25 -10.14 -0.96 -3.48
N PHE A 26 -10.66 -0.04 -2.66
CA PHE A 26 -12.09 0.24 -2.63
C PHE A 26 -12.61 0.79 -3.98
N ILE A 27 -11.84 1.67 -4.63
CA ILE A 27 -12.19 2.18 -5.96
C ILE A 27 -12.21 1.05 -6.99
N TYR A 28 -11.18 0.19 -7.02
CA TYR A 28 -11.13 -0.93 -7.96
C TYR A 28 -12.28 -1.92 -7.74
N SER A 29 -12.63 -2.22 -6.49
CA SER A 29 -13.80 -3.02 -6.15
C SER A 29 -15.09 -2.46 -6.76
N LEU A 30 -15.30 -1.13 -6.68
CA LEU A 30 -16.46 -0.49 -7.31
C LEU A 30 -16.42 -0.59 -8.84
N VAL A 31 -15.24 -0.52 -9.45
CA VAL A 31 -15.06 -0.73 -10.90
C VAL A 31 -15.45 -2.16 -11.30
N TYR A 32 -14.99 -3.18 -10.56
CA TYR A 32 -15.40 -4.57 -10.84
C TYR A 32 -16.90 -4.76 -10.72
N TYR A 33 -17.49 -4.26 -9.64
CA TYR A 33 -18.94 -4.32 -9.43
C TYR A 33 -19.71 -3.66 -10.59
N SER A 34 -19.25 -2.49 -11.04
CA SER A 34 -19.88 -1.76 -12.14
C SER A 34 -19.70 -2.48 -13.48
N MET A 35 -18.52 -3.01 -13.77
CA MET A 35 -18.23 -3.76 -15.01
C MET A 35 -19.05 -5.03 -15.14
N ASP A 36 -19.23 -5.76 -14.04
CA ASP A 36 -20.01 -7.00 -14.00
C ASP A 36 -21.51 -6.70 -14.20
N ASN A 37 -22.06 -5.75 -13.44
CA ASN A 37 -23.51 -5.50 -13.42
C ASN A 37 -24.04 -4.63 -14.57
N HIS A 38 -23.24 -3.70 -15.11
CA HIS A 38 -23.74 -2.72 -16.10
C HIS A 38 -23.21 -2.96 -17.52
N PHE A 39 -21.97 -3.43 -17.64
CA PHE A 39 -21.30 -3.52 -18.93
C PHE A 39 -21.28 -4.94 -19.50
N GLY A 40 -21.51 -5.97 -18.68
CA GLY A 40 -21.51 -7.37 -19.12
C GLY A 40 -20.20 -7.81 -19.77
N MET A 41 -19.09 -7.10 -19.53
CA MET A 41 -17.79 -7.34 -20.17
C MET A 41 -17.04 -8.52 -19.54
N GLY A 42 -17.56 -9.10 -18.48
CA GLY A 42 -16.96 -10.19 -17.73
C GLY A 42 -17.58 -10.29 -16.35
N THR A 43 -17.34 -11.39 -15.66
CA THR A 43 -17.86 -11.64 -14.30
C THR A 43 -16.78 -12.25 -13.42
N LEU A 44 -16.94 -12.15 -12.11
CA LEU A 44 -16.10 -12.87 -11.16
C LEU A 44 -16.70 -14.26 -10.92
N ALA A 45 -15.91 -15.30 -11.09
CA ALA A 45 -16.31 -16.66 -10.76
C ALA A 45 -15.45 -17.16 -9.61
N GLY A 46 -15.99 -18.03 -8.76
CA GLY A 46 -15.23 -18.58 -7.64
C GLY A 46 -15.77 -19.90 -7.16
N LEU A 47 -14.93 -20.63 -6.44
CA LEU A 47 -15.26 -21.96 -5.90
C LEU A 47 -16.33 -21.82 -4.80
N GLY A 48 -17.54 -22.32 -5.05
CA GLY A 48 -18.63 -22.33 -4.07
C GLY A 48 -19.45 -21.03 -3.97
N LEU A 49 -19.24 -20.07 -4.87
CA LEU A 49 -20.06 -18.86 -4.95
C LEU A 49 -21.32 -19.13 -5.77
N ASN A 50 -22.47 -19.18 -5.10
CA ASN A 50 -23.78 -19.25 -5.77
C ASN A 50 -24.31 -17.84 -6.14
N THR A 51 -23.90 -16.81 -5.40
CA THR A 51 -24.27 -15.40 -5.61
C THR A 51 -23.10 -14.51 -5.20
N LEU A 52 -22.71 -13.58 -6.08
CA LEU A 52 -21.66 -12.59 -5.80
C LEU A 52 -22.20 -11.50 -4.88
N ASN A 53 -21.57 -11.32 -3.72
CA ASN A 53 -21.83 -10.20 -2.82
C ASN A 53 -20.83 -9.06 -3.07
N PHE A 54 -21.18 -7.84 -2.65
CA PHE A 54 -20.27 -6.70 -2.74
C PHE A 54 -18.90 -6.95 -2.06
N TYR A 55 -18.91 -7.71 -0.95
CA TYR A 55 -17.70 -8.08 -0.22
C TYR A 55 -16.74 -8.95 -1.03
N ASP A 56 -17.25 -9.76 -1.95
CA ASP A 56 -16.42 -10.64 -2.80
C ASP A 56 -15.60 -9.81 -3.79
N TYR A 57 -16.15 -8.70 -4.30
CA TYR A 57 -15.41 -7.76 -5.16
C TYR A 57 -14.33 -7.01 -4.38
N ILE A 58 -14.58 -6.64 -3.12
CA ILE A 58 -13.56 -6.00 -2.26
C ILE A 58 -12.43 -7.00 -2.00
N TYR A 59 -12.78 -8.22 -1.61
CA TYR A 59 -11.81 -9.28 -1.36
C TYR A 59 -10.98 -9.57 -2.61
N TYR A 60 -11.62 -9.71 -3.77
CA TYR A 60 -10.96 -9.96 -5.04
C TYR A 60 -9.99 -8.82 -5.40
N SER A 61 -10.43 -7.56 -5.34
CA SER A 61 -9.57 -6.40 -5.59
C SER A 61 -8.38 -6.36 -4.63
N LEU A 62 -8.59 -6.69 -3.35
CA LEU A 62 -7.52 -6.71 -2.36
C LEU A 62 -6.43 -7.74 -2.72
N ILE A 63 -6.81 -8.98 -3.05
CA ILE A 63 -5.84 -10.03 -3.36
C ILE A 63 -5.11 -9.76 -4.68
N VAL A 64 -5.75 -9.09 -5.65
CA VAL A 64 -5.15 -8.72 -6.93
C VAL A 64 -4.19 -7.55 -6.75
N TYR A 65 -4.63 -6.48 -6.08
CA TYR A 65 -3.84 -5.29 -5.82
C TYR A 65 -2.54 -5.60 -5.06
N THR A 66 -2.57 -6.52 -4.11
CA THR A 66 -1.38 -6.94 -3.36
C THR A 66 -0.62 -8.11 -4.01
N SER A 67 -0.98 -8.50 -5.24
CA SER A 67 -0.44 -9.65 -5.97
C SER A 67 -0.43 -10.97 -5.17
N LEU A 68 -1.41 -11.16 -4.28
CA LEU A 68 -1.45 -12.30 -3.38
C LEU A 68 -2.10 -13.52 -4.04
N GLY A 69 -3.18 -13.32 -4.80
CA GLY A 69 -3.71 -14.30 -5.75
C GLY A 69 -4.05 -15.69 -5.18
N PHE A 70 -4.90 -15.77 -4.15
CA PHE A 70 -5.34 -17.07 -3.59
C PHE A 70 -6.03 -18.00 -4.61
N GLY A 71 -6.63 -17.46 -5.66
CA GLY A 71 -7.19 -18.24 -6.77
C GLY A 71 -8.55 -18.90 -6.47
N ASP A 72 -9.15 -18.57 -5.33
CA ASP A 72 -10.49 -18.94 -4.93
C ASP A 72 -11.57 -18.18 -5.72
N ILE A 73 -11.28 -16.90 -6.04
CA ILE A 73 -12.06 -16.06 -6.95
C ILE A 73 -11.17 -15.64 -8.11
N TYR A 74 -11.68 -15.78 -9.33
CA TYR A 74 -10.96 -15.46 -10.56
C TYR A 74 -11.85 -14.70 -11.57
N PRO A 75 -11.24 -13.81 -12.37
CA PRO A 75 -11.96 -13.00 -13.33
C PRO A 75 -12.20 -13.78 -14.64
N VAL A 76 -13.37 -13.60 -15.22
CA VAL A 76 -13.75 -14.17 -16.53
C VAL A 76 -14.04 -13.03 -17.51
N GLY A 77 -13.71 -13.24 -18.79
CA GLY A 77 -13.90 -12.23 -19.83
C GLY A 77 -12.91 -11.06 -19.75
N GLY A 78 -13.40 -9.85 -20.03
CA GLY A 78 -12.63 -8.61 -20.07
C GLY A 78 -12.07 -8.15 -18.71
N LEU A 79 -12.63 -8.65 -17.60
CA LEU A 79 -12.11 -8.38 -16.25
C LEU A 79 -10.68 -8.90 -16.04
N ARG A 80 -10.23 -9.86 -16.84
CA ARG A 80 -8.85 -10.38 -16.80
C ARG A 80 -7.80 -9.31 -17.07
N ILE A 81 -8.07 -8.43 -18.04
CA ILE A 81 -7.16 -7.33 -18.39
C ILE A 81 -7.11 -6.32 -17.25
N LEU A 82 -8.28 -6.00 -16.68
CA LEU A 82 -8.38 -5.09 -15.54
C LEU A 82 -7.60 -5.63 -14.33
N SER A 83 -7.71 -6.92 -14.03
CA SER A 83 -6.95 -7.57 -12.95
C SER A 83 -5.44 -7.52 -13.14
N GLY A 84 -4.98 -7.71 -14.38
CA GLY A 84 -3.56 -7.54 -14.71
C GLY A 84 -3.09 -6.10 -14.48
N LEU A 85 -3.88 -5.11 -14.90
CA LEU A 85 -3.57 -3.69 -14.73
C LEU A 85 -3.62 -3.26 -13.26
N GLU A 86 -4.58 -3.76 -12.49
CA GLU A 86 -4.69 -3.50 -11.06
C GLU A 86 -3.48 -4.06 -10.31
N THR A 87 -3.08 -5.31 -10.58
CA THR A 87 -1.88 -5.92 -9.98
C THR A 87 -0.65 -5.07 -10.28
N LEU A 88 -0.47 -4.64 -11.52
CA LEU A 88 0.66 -3.81 -11.93
C LEU A 88 0.67 -2.47 -11.19
N ASN A 89 -0.48 -1.78 -11.13
CA ASN A 89 -0.61 -0.51 -10.45
C ASN A 89 -0.35 -0.64 -8.94
N GLY A 90 -0.95 -1.65 -8.30
CA GLY A 90 -0.76 -1.93 -6.88
C GLY A 90 0.69 -2.19 -6.52
N LEU A 91 1.40 -3.02 -7.29
CA LEU A 91 2.82 -3.27 -7.10
C LEU A 91 3.68 -2.00 -7.24
N ILE A 92 3.42 -1.18 -8.25
CA ILE A 92 4.13 0.09 -8.45
C ILE A 92 3.91 1.02 -7.25
N LEU A 93 2.66 1.18 -6.80
CA LEU A 93 2.32 2.06 -5.69
C LEU A 93 2.89 1.57 -4.35
N ILE A 94 2.87 0.26 -4.10
CA ILE A 94 3.46 -0.34 -2.89
C ILE A 94 4.99 -0.16 -2.90
N ALA A 95 5.66 -0.46 -4.03
CA ALA A 95 7.11 -0.31 -4.15
C ALA A 95 7.54 1.16 -4.02
N TRP A 96 6.79 2.08 -4.62
CA TRP A 96 7.04 3.51 -4.50
C TRP A 96 6.86 4.00 -3.06
N SER A 97 5.82 3.52 -2.36
CA SER A 97 5.55 3.86 -0.97
C SER A 97 6.63 3.35 -0.01
N ALA A 98 7.15 2.14 -0.24
CA ALA A 98 8.29 1.60 0.49
C ALA A 98 9.54 2.47 0.26
N SER A 99 9.81 2.85 -1.00
CA SER A 99 10.93 3.71 -1.37
C SER A 99 10.83 5.10 -0.74
N TYR A 100 9.65 5.71 -0.78
CA TYR A 100 9.38 7.00 -0.13
C TYR A 100 9.60 6.92 1.38
N THR A 101 9.08 5.88 2.02
CA THR A 101 9.24 5.67 3.46
C THR A 101 10.71 5.50 3.84
N TYR A 102 11.48 4.77 3.04
CA TYR A 102 12.92 4.64 3.22
C TYR A 102 13.66 5.99 3.10
N LEU A 103 13.31 6.82 2.11
CA LEU A 103 13.89 8.16 1.94
C LEU A 103 13.55 9.06 3.14
N VAL A 104 12.33 8.98 3.66
CA VAL A 104 11.91 9.72 4.84
C VAL A 104 12.70 9.27 6.08
N MET A 105 12.85 7.96 6.31
CA MET A 105 13.61 7.42 7.44
C MET A 105 15.11 7.72 7.36
N SER A 106 15.72 7.53 6.19
CA SER A 106 17.16 7.77 5.98
C SER A 106 17.53 9.25 6.19
N LYS A 107 16.63 10.18 5.84
CA LYS A 107 16.81 11.60 6.15
C LYS A 107 16.90 11.83 7.66
N TYR A 108 16.05 11.21 8.47
CA TYR A 108 16.07 11.37 9.93
C TYR A 108 17.30 10.76 10.60
N TRP A 109 17.76 9.59 10.12
CA TRP A 109 18.95 8.93 10.66
C TRP A 109 20.21 9.79 10.50
N ARG A 110 20.39 10.39 9.30
CA ARG A 110 21.55 11.23 8.99
C ARG A 110 21.62 12.50 9.85
N PHE A 111 20.47 13.06 10.25
CA PHE A 111 20.43 14.17 11.21
C PHE A 111 20.85 13.72 12.62
N GLU A 112 20.45 12.52 13.04
CA GLU A 112 20.78 12.01 14.38
C GLU A 112 22.28 11.74 14.54
N GLU A 113 22.93 11.15 13.52
CA GLU A 113 24.38 10.94 13.48
C GLU A 113 25.17 12.27 13.49
N HIS A 114 24.74 13.25 12.70
CA HIS A 114 25.42 14.55 12.63
C HIS A 114 25.40 15.26 13.99
N HIS A 115 24.24 15.32 14.65
CA HIS A 115 24.15 15.92 15.98
C HIS A 115 24.96 15.15 17.02
N ALA A 116 24.94 13.81 17.00
CA ALA A 116 25.75 13.00 17.91
C ALA A 116 27.27 13.26 17.75
N SER A 117 27.74 13.44 16.51
CA SER A 117 29.15 13.71 16.22
C SER A 117 29.63 15.08 16.71
N ILE A 118 28.78 16.13 16.61
CA ILE A 118 29.10 17.47 17.12
C ILE A 118 29.14 17.47 18.64
N THR A 119 28.14 16.87 19.31
CA THR A 119 28.11 16.78 20.78
C THR A 119 29.31 16.00 21.32
N ALA A 120 29.71 14.91 20.65
CA ALA A 120 30.90 14.13 21.02
C ALA A 120 32.20 14.92 20.87
N LYS A 121 32.34 15.74 19.80
CA LYS A 121 33.48 16.65 19.63
C LYS A 121 33.55 17.72 20.71
N GLN A 122 32.44 18.41 20.97
CA GLN A 122 32.40 19.46 22.01
C GLN A 122 32.74 18.92 23.40
N THR A 123 32.22 17.74 23.76
CA THR A 123 32.51 17.11 25.06
C THR A 123 34.01 16.81 25.22
N LYS A 124 34.70 16.42 24.15
CA LYS A 124 36.15 16.19 24.18
C LYS A 124 36.96 17.48 24.30
N GLU A 125 36.50 18.58 23.72
CA GLU A 125 37.17 19.88 23.80
C GLU A 125 37.00 20.54 25.18
N THR A 126 35.83 20.38 25.83
CA THR A 126 35.60 20.92 27.18
C THR A 126 36.31 20.15 28.30
N ASN A 127 36.63 18.87 28.08
CA ASN A 127 37.33 18.02 29.06
C ASN A 127 38.86 18.02 28.89
N LYS A 128 39.39 18.90 28.04
CA LYS A 128 40.81 19.05 27.76
C LYS A 128 41.31 20.39 28.29
#